data_AF-A0A672ZS98-F1
#
_entry.id   AF-A0A672ZS98-F1
#
_cell.length_a   1.000
_cell.length_b   1.000
_cell.length_c   1.000
_cell.angle_alpha   90.00
_cell.angle_beta   90.00
_cell.angle_gamma   90.00
#
_symmetry.space_group_name_H-M   'P 1'
#
loop_
_entity.id
_entity.type
_entity.pdbx_description
1 polymer ?
#
loop_
_entity_poly.entity_id
_entity_poly.type
_entity_poly.pdbx_seq_one_letter_code
_entity_poly.pdbx_strand_id
1 'polypeptide(L)'
;RIAGVSSLLPYGPFQDGVYYPYPSDTQGNHSSAGIPSLLNSPLSQQSVNGHSAPGMMPSSGASTVLPFKFRPRRESVDWRRINAVDIDLVVSQLDVDALQEHISSVTFCSLDGERCQRCQSPVDPALVKLLRLAQLSVEWLLHCQEFLSFNLRTAEERLVAAGREREQLLAQQKKQEEKMKMLTTELKQRKKVIRTQQSLLTPRIISSHKCQHCEKSFLNSGFLQSHMQRRHPDEYEILQTDSLKSEVSSLKEQIVQLQHALQTKTAQVQRPHHSHE
;
A
#
# COMPACT_ATOMS: atom_id res chain seq x y z
N ARG A 1 -28.39 27.14 17.32
CA ARG A 1 -26.98 26.84 17.71
C ARG A 1 -26.62 25.45 17.20
N ILE A 2 -26.00 25.37 16.02
CA ILE A 2 -24.95 24.39 15.72
C ILE A 2 -23.94 25.20 14.90
N ALA A 3 -22.83 25.55 15.55
CA ALA A 3 -21.70 26.21 14.93
C ALA A 3 -20.80 25.12 14.34
N GLY A 4 -20.31 25.31 13.13
CA GLY A 4 -19.47 24.32 12.45
C GLY A 4 -18.75 24.92 11.24
N VAL A 5 -17.66 25.63 11.52
CA VAL A 5 -16.53 25.93 10.63
C VAL A 5 -16.87 26.60 9.30
N SER A 6 -17.22 27.89 9.38
CA SER A 6 -17.12 28.82 8.25
C SER A 6 -16.02 29.82 8.59
N SER A 7 -14.79 29.50 8.21
CA SER A 7 -13.67 30.42 8.34
C SER A 7 -12.63 30.07 7.29
N LEU A 8 -12.69 30.79 6.16
CA LEU A 8 -11.56 31.42 5.47
C LEU A 8 -12.11 32.10 4.21
N LEU A 9 -12.62 33.33 4.36
CA LEU A 9 -12.50 34.48 3.44
C LEU A 9 -13.43 35.60 3.96
N PRO A 10 -12.93 36.78 4.37
CA PRO A 10 -13.75 37.83 5.00
C PRO A 10 -14.64 38.63 4.02
N TYR A 11 -14.68 38.27 2.74
CA TYR A 11 -15.36 39.03 1.70
C TYR A 11 -16.18 38.09 0.82
N GLY A 12 -17.39 38.50 0.46
CA GLY A 12 -18.21 37.80 -0.54
C GLY A 12 -17.46 37.67 -1.87
N PRO A 13 -18.00 36.91 -2.84
CA PRO A 13 -17.29 36.59 -4.08
C PRO A 13 -17.11 37.80 -5.01
N PHE A 14 -17.57 38.98 -4.62
CA PHE A 14 -17.42 40.22 -5.39
C PHE A 14 -16.51 41.20 -4.65
N GLN A 15 -15.43 41.63 -5.31
CA GLN A 15 -14.49 42.64 -4.81
C GLN A 15 -14.16 43.62 -5.95
N ASP A 16 -14.31 44.93 -5.73
CA ASP A 16 -14.00 46.00 -6.69
C ASP A 16 -14.60 45.81 -8.10
N GLY A 17 -15.84 45.30 -8.17
CA GLY A 17 -16.53 45.02 -9.45
C GLY A 17 -16.00 43.81 -10.20
N VAL A 18 -15.27 42.93 -9.52
CA VAL A 18 -14.71 41.68 -10.02
C VAL A 18 -15.31 40.51 -9.24
N TYR A 19 -15.76 39.48 -9.95
CA TYR A 19 -16.23 38.23 -9.37
C TYR A 19 -15.09 37.22 -9.25
N TYR A 20 -14.90 36.69 -8.05
CA TYR A 20 -13.96 35.65 -7.69
C TYR A 20 -14.74 34.37 -7.37
N PRO A 21 -14.66 33.34 -8.22
CA PRO A 21 -15.29 32.05 -7.95
C PRO A 21 -14.73 31.43 -6.66
N TYR A 22 -15.59 30.74 -5.91
CA TYR A 22 -15.14 30.01 -4.73
C TYR A 22 -14.12 28.93 -5.13
N PRO A 23 -13.02 28.78 -4.37
CA PRO A 23 -12.11 27.67 -4.61
C PRO A 23 -12.91 26.37 -4.46
N SER A 24 -12.85 25.50 -5.46
CA SER A 24 -13.36 24.14 -5.28
C SER A 24 -12.52 23.51 -4.19
N ASP A 25 -13.13 23.14 -3.06
CA ASP A 25 -12.44 22.50 -1.95
C ASP A 25 -11.57 21.37 -2.47
N THR A 26 -10.27 21.62 -2.56
CA THR A 26 -9.28 20.57 -2.69
C THR A 26 -9.19 19.95 -1.31
N GLN A 27 -10.16 19.11 -0.97
CA GLN A 27 -10.06 18.23 0.19
C GLN A 27 -8.85 17.33 -0.03
N GLY A 28 -7.72 17.79 0.52
CA GLY A 28 -6.54 16.98 0.70
C GLY A 28 -6.93 15.79 1.58
N ASN A 29 -6.64 14.59 1.07
CA ASN A 29 -6.54 13.32 1.78
C ASN A 29 -7.00 13.38 3.25
N HIS A 30 -8.30 13.26 3.48
CA HIS A 30 -8.75 12.70 4.75
C HIS A 30 -8.59 11.20 4.60
N SER A 31 -7.45 10.69 5.05
CA SER A 31 -7.33 9.27 5.40
C SER A 31 -8.34 8.98 6.49
N SER A 32 -9.56 8.61 6.09
CA SER A 32 -10.62 8.09 6.95
C SER A 32 -10.33 6.63 7.28
N ALA A 33 -9.21 6.38 7.93
CA ALA A 33 -8.93 5.12 8.60
C ALA A 33 -8.10 5.45 9.84
N GLY A 34 -8.77 5.50 10.99
CA GLY A 34 -8.17 5.80 12.29
C GLY A 34 -7.20 4.73 12.76
N ILE A 35 -6.03 4.66 12.13
CA ILE A 35 -4.89 3.88 12.61
C ILE A 35 -3.69 4.83 12.71
N PRO A 36 -3.27 5.22 13.93
CA PRO A 36 -2.02 5.94 14.12
C PRO A 36 -0.88 5.04 13.66
N SER A 37 -0.16 5.45 12.61
CA SER A 37 1.04 4.76 12.13
C SER A 37 2.18 5.00 13.13
N LEU A 38 2.24 4.17 14.18
CA LEU A 38 3.35 4.12 15.13
C LEU A 38 4.43 3.16 14.65
N LEU A 39 5.10 3.46 13.54
CA LEU A 39 6.40 2.87 13.25
C LEU A 39 7.23 3.86 12.44
N ASN A 40 7.87 4.79 13.14
CA ASN A 40 9.13 5.35 12.66
C ASN A 40 10.10 5.51 13.84
N SER A 41 10.99 4.55 13.95
CA SER A 41 12.31 4.70 14.57
C SER A 41 13.24 3.77 13.79
N PRO A 42 14.45 4.24 13.44
CA PRO A 42 15.49 4.24 14.47
C PRO A 42 16.40 5.47 14.49
N LEU A 43 16.76 5.82 15.72
CA LEU A 43 18.07 6.23 16.18
C LEU A 43 19.20 6.21 15.12
N SER A 44 19.67 7.40 14.73
CA SER A 44 21.09 7.71 14.51
C SER A 44 21.25 9.23 14.55
N GLN A 45 21.75 9.72 15.69
CA GLN A 45 22.29 11.08 15.81
C GLN A 45 23.68 11.10 15.17
N GLN A 46 23.95 12.07 14.29
CA GLN A 46 25.21 12.82 14.34
C GLN A 46 25.08 14.18 13.61
N SER A 47 25.58 15.20 14.33
CA SER A 47 25.88 16.60 13.97
C SER A 47 26.55 16.72 12.58
N VAL A 48 26.46 17.79 11.78
CA VAL A 48 26.91 19.19 12.02
C VAL A 48 26.38 20.14 10.91
N ASN A 49 26.12 21.41 11.28
CA ASN A 49 26.11 22.68 10.52
C ASN A 49 25.96 22.74 8.98
N GLY A 50 25.04 23.59 8.50
CA GLY A 50 25.18 24.28 7.20
C GLY A 50 23.90 24.76 6.52
N HIS A 51 23.58 26.05 6.71
CA HIS A 51 22.89 27.00 5.84
C HIS A 51 21.83 26.57 4.78
N SER A 52 20.65 27.19 4.93
CA SER A 52 19.79 27.78 3.88
C SER A 52 19.34 26.94 2.68
N ALA A 53 18.07 26.53 2.71
CA ALA A 53 17.21 26.46 1.53
C ALA A 53 15.75 26.71 1.94
N PRO A 54 15.04 27.69 1.33
CA PRO A 54 13.61 27.83 1.55
C PRO A 54 12.91 26.65 0.91
N GLY A 55 12.18 25.90 1.74
CA GLY A 55 11.45 24.70 1.32
C GLY A 55 10.51 25.03 0.17
N MET A 56 10.70 24.33 -0.95
CA MET A 56 9.69 24.21 -1.98
C MET A 56 8.50 23.45 -1.37
N MET A 57 7.49 24.20 -0.94
CA MET A 57 6.14 23.68 -0.81
C MET A 57 5.73 23.11 -2.18
N PRO A 58 5.16 21.90 -2.27
CA PRO A 58 4.47 21.52 -3.48
C PRO A 58 3.32 22.53 -3.63
N SER A 59 3.36 23.32 -4.70
CA SER A 59 2.18 24.05 -5.15
C SER A 59 1.10 23.01 -5.36
N SER A 60 0.21 22.85 -4.37
CA SER A 60 -1.10 22.30 -4.59
C SER A 60 -1.65 23.11 -5.76
N GLY A 61 -1.78 22.44 -6.91
CA GLY A 61 -2.35 23.00 -8.13
C GLY A 61 -3.80 23.34 -7.89
N ALA A 62 -4.05 24.39 -7.12
CA ALA A 62 -5.31 25.08 -7.09
C ALA A 62 -5.51 25.54 -8.53
N SER A 63 -6.35 24.81 -9.26
CA SER A 63 -6.96 25.27 -10.49
C SER A 63 -7.65 26.59 -10.19
N THR A 64 -6.90 27.69 -10.25
CA THR A 64 -7.41 29.01 -9.95
C THR A 64 -8.18 29.46 -11.17
N VAL A 65 -9.50 29.30 -11.07
CA VAL A 65 -10.40 29.92 -12.03
C VAL A 65 -10.17 31.42 -11.98
N LEU A 66 -9.96 32.00 -13.16
CA LEU A 66 -9.66 33.42 -13.31
C LEU A 66 -10.86 34.29 -12.86
N PRO A 67 -10.59 35.45 -12.24
CA PRO A 67 -11.63 36.39 -11.88
C PRO A 67 -12.39 36.93 -13.10
N PHE A 68 -13.69 37.17 -12.93
CA PHE A 68 -14.58 37.72 -13.95
C PHE A 68 -14.82 39.22 -13.76
N LYS A 69 -14.74 39.98 -14.85
CA LYS A 69 -15.14 41.38 -14.92
C LYS A 69 -15.75 41.64 -16.29
N PHE A 70 -16.85 42.38 -16.32
CA PHE A 70 -17.46 42.81 -17.58
C PHE A 70 -16.46 43.63 -18.41
N ARG A 71 -16.35 43.28 -19.69
CA ARG A 71 -15.46 43.95 -20.63
C ARG A 71 -16.08 45.26 -21.14
N PRO A 72 -15.27 46.30 -21.40
CA PRO A 72 -15.75 47.47 -22.12
C PRO A 72 -16.11 47.09 -23.57
N ARG A 73 -17.25 47.56 -24.06
CA ARG A 73 -17.70 47.33 -25.44
C ARG A 73 -17.19 48.46 -26.32
N ARG A 74 -16.22 48.19 -27.19
CA ARG A 74 -15.52 49.20 -27.99
C ARG A 74 -15.68 49.00 -29.50
N GLU A 75 -16.12 47.82 -29.91
CA GLU A 75 -16.20 47.43 -31.32
C GLU A 75 -17.51 47.92 -31.93
N SER A 76 -17.47 48.51 -33.12
CA SER A 76 -18.68 48.97 -33.82
C SER A 76 -19.52 47.79 -34.32
N VAL A 77 -20.83 47.99 -34.47
CA VAL A 77 -21.72 46.97 -35.02
C VAL A 77 -21.48 46.79 -36.52
N ASP A 78 -21.17 45.56 -36.96
CA ASP A 78 -21.20 45.22 -38.39
C ASP A 78 -22.64 44.94 -38.84
N TRP A 79 -23.34 46.02 -39.20
CA TRP A 79 -24.72 45.93 -39.64
C TRP A 79 -24.93 45.09 -40.91
N ARG A 80 -23.93 44.99 -41.80
CA ARG A 80 -24.07 44.16 -43.01
C ARG A 80 -24.16 42.70 -42.62
N ARG A 81 -23.28 42.27 -41.72
CA ARG A 81 -23.24 40.90 -41.20
C ARG A 81 -24.48 40.58 -40.39
N ILE A 82 -24.93 41.50 -39.51
CA ILE A 82 -26.17 41.32 -38.73
C ILE A 82 -27.40 41.20 -39.66
N ASN A 83 -27.50 42.04 -40.68
CA ASN A 83 -28.62 41.99 -41.63
C ASN A 83 -28.62 40.75 -42.54
N ALA A 84 -27.49 40.06 -42.68
CA ALA A 84 -27.39 38.84 -43.47
C ALA A 84 -27.94 37.61 -42.73
N VAL A 85 -28.14 37.70 -41.40
CA VAL A 85 -28.67 36.61 -40.58
C VAL A 85 -30.18 36.54 -40.73
N ASP A 86 -30.67 35.39 -41.22
CA ASP A 86 -32.09 35.07 -41.23
C ASP A 86 -32.49 34.45 -39.87
N ILE A 87 -33.15 35.26 -39.03
CA ILE A 87 -33.53 34.86 -37.68
C ILE A 87 -34.59 33.75 -37.71
N ASP A 88 -35.54 33.80 -38.64
CA ASP A 88 -36.61 32.79 -38.75
C ASP A 88 -36.03 31.44 -39.16
N LEU A 89 -35.01 31.46 -40.03
CA LEU A 89 -34.25 30.26 -40.39
C LEU A 89 -33.49 29.69 -39.20
N VAL A 90 -32.77 30.54 -38.45
CA VAL A 90 -32.03 30.12 -37.26
C VAL A 90 -32.95 29.46 -36.24
N VAL A 91 -34.14 30.03 -36.01
CA VAL A 91 -35.13 29.48 -35.07
C VAL A 91 -35.75 28.18 -35.59
N SER A 92 -36.19 28.15 -36.85
CA SER A 92 -36.89 26.99 -37.41
C SER A 92 -35.97 25.77 -37.60
N GLN A 93 -34.69 26.01 -37.90
CA GLN A 93 -33.70 24.94 -38.10
C GLN A 93 -32.86 24.66 -36.86
N LEU A 94 -32.99 25.46 -35.81
CA LEU A 94 -32.12 25.42 -34.63
C LEU A 94 -30.64 25.50 -35.05
N ASP A 95 -30.31 26.45 -35.93
CA ASP A 95 -28.95 26.63 -36.46
C ASP A 95 -28.05 27.28 -35.41
N VAL A 96 -27.55 26.44 -34.51
CA VAL A 96 -26.65 26.84 -33.42
C VAL A 96 -25.32 27.34 -33.96
N ASP A 97 -24.86 26.85 -35.11
CA ASP A 97 -23.59 27.26 -35.71
C ASP A 97 -23.67 28.71 -36.19
N ALA A 98 -24.73 29.08 -36.91
CA ALA A 98 -24.98 30.47 -37.31
C ALA A 98 -25.11 31.40 -36.10
N LEU A 99 -25.78 30.96 -35.03
CA LEU A 99 -25.87 31.73 -33.78
C LEU A 99 -24.48 31.90 -33.14
N GLN A 100 -23.72 30.81 -33.00
CA GLN A 100 -22.40 30.76 -32.38
C GLN A 100 -21.41 31.69 -33.08
N GLU A 101 -21.47 31.77 -34.40
CA GLU A 101 -20.68 32.68 -35.22
C GLU A 101 -20.92 34.16 -34.88
N HIS A 102 -22.12 34.52 -34.40
CA HIS A 102 -22.49 35.90 -34.10
C HIS A 102 -22.42 36.26 -32.61
N ILE A 103 -22.47 35.28 -31.70
CA ILE A 103 -22.49 35.48 -30.24
C ILE A 103 -21.43 36.48 -29.78
N SER A 104 -20.18 36.35 -30.22
CA SER A 104 -19.10 37.26 -29.80
C SER A 104 -19.38 38.70 -30.23
N SER A 105 -19.69 38.90 -31.52
CA SER A 105 -19.92 40.23 -32.08
C SER A 105 -21.12 40.94 -31.43
N VAL A 106 -22.23 40.23 -31.23
CA VAL A 106 -23.44 40.79 -30.60
C VAL A 106 -23.20 41.09 -29.12
N THR A 107 -22.48 40.21 -28.43
CA THR A 107 -22.21 40.37 -26.99
C THR A 107 -21.28 41.56 -26.74
N PHE A 108 -20.24 41.77 -27.54
CA PHE A 108 -19.18 42.74 -27.24
C PHE A 108 -19.22 44.04 -28.06
N CYS A 109 -20.17 44.21 -28.98
CA CYS A 109 -20.32 45.45 -29.73
C CYS A 109 -20.80 46.64 -28.89
N SER A 110 -20.34 47.83 -29.26
CA SER A 110 -20.79 49.11 -28.74
C SER A 110 -22.08 49.55 -29.42
N LEU A 111 -23.01 50.08 -28.64
CA LEU A 111 -24.25 50.68 -29.12
C LEU A 111 -24.20 52.22 -29.03
N ASP A 112 -23.05 52.77 -28.61
CA ASP A 112 -22.89 54.18 -28.35
C ASP A 112 -22.93 54.96 -29.67
N GLY A 113 -23.91 55.85 -29.80
CA GLY A 113 -24.06 56.70 -30.97
C GLY A 113 -24.63 56.01 -32.21
N GLU A 114 -25.10 54.77 -32.09
CA GLU A 114 -25.80 54.06 -33.17
C GLU A 114 -27.08 54.79 -33.57
N ARG A 115 -27.34 54.85 -34.88
CA ARG A 115 -28.45 55.60 -35.49
C ARG A 115 -29.21 54.73 -36.48
N CYS A 116 -30.49 55.06 -36.67
CA CYS A 116 -31.31 54.42 -37.68
C CYS A 116 -30.69 54.65 -39.08
N GLN A 117 -30.41 53.57 -39.81
CA GLN A 117 -29.79 53.64 -41.15
C GLN A 117 -30.64 54.41 -42.17
N ARG A 118 -31.97 54.46 -41.99
CA ARG A 118 -32.88 55.12 -42.93
C ARG A 118 -33.03 56.63 -42.68
N CYS A 119 -33.19 57.04 -41.42
CA CYS A 119 -33.54 58.42 -41.07
C CYS A 119 -32.51 59.13 -40.18
N GLN A 120 -31.42 58.45 -39.80
CA GLN A 120 -30.32 58.98 -38.96
C GLN A 120 -30.75 59.43 -37.55
N SER A 121 -31.98 59.14 -37.15
CA SER A 121 -32.48 59.36 -35.79
C SER A 121 -31.74 58.45 -34.80
N PRO A 122 -31.47 58.92 -33.57
CA PRO A 122 -30.90 58.09 -32.53
C PRO A 122 -31.81 56.90 -32.22
N VAL A 123 -31.22 55.77 -31.87
CA VAL A 123 -31.97 54.60 -31.38
C VAL A 123 -32.63 54.95 -30.04
N ASP A 124 -33.84 54.41 -29.81
CA ASP A 124 -34.55 54.58 -28.54
C ASP A 124 -33.67 54.15 -27.36
N PRO A 125 -33.41 55.04 -26.38
CA PRO A 125 -32.62 54.72 -25.19
C PRO A 125 -33.13 53.49 -24.41
N ALA A 126 -34.44 53.20 -24.42
CA ALA A 126 -35.00 52.02 -23.76
C ALA A 126 -34.56 50.72 -24.45
N LEU A 127 -34.54 50.69 -25.80
CA LEU A 127 -34.05 49.55 -26.57
C LEU A 127 -32.55 49.35 -26.40
N VAL A 128 -31.77 50.45 -26.38
CA VAL A 128 -30.33 50.39 -26.09
C VAL A 128 -30.08 49.79 -24.70
N LYS A 129 -30.85 50.20 -23.67
CA LYS A 129 -30.74 49.62 -22.32
C LYS A 129 -31.12 48.14 -22.29
N LEU A 130 -32.19 47.74 -22.96
CA LEU A 130 -32.62 46.35 -23.04
C LEU A 130 -31.55 45.47 -23.69
N LEU A 131 -31.01 45.91 -24.83
CA LEU A 131 -29.94 45.19 -25.51
C LEU A 131 -28.66 45.17 -24.67
N ARG A 132 -28.32 46.27 -23.98
CA ARG A 132 -27.17 46.30 -23.08
C ARG A 132 -27.30 45.29 -21.93
N LEU A 133 -28.49 45.15 -21.35
CA LEU A 133 -28.77 44.12 -20.36
C LEU A 133 -28.62 42.72 -20.97
N ALA A 134 -29.17 42.48 -22.15
CA ALA A 134 -29.01 41.20 -22.85
C ALA A 134 -27.54 40.86 -23.10
N GLN A 135 -26.73 41.81 -23.57
CA GLN A 135 -25.28 41.61 -23.76
C GLN A 135 -24.56 41.26 -22.46
N LEU A 136 -24.88 41.92 -21.34
CA LEU A 136 -24.30 41.61 -20.03
C LEU A 136 -24.74 40.23 -19.55
N SER A 137 -26.00 39.86 -19.77
CA SER A 137 -26.51 38.53 -19.46
C SER A 137 -25.78 37.44 -20.27
N VAL A 138 -25.60 37.63 -21.58
CA VAL A 138 -24.88 36.67 -22.43
C VAL A 138 -23.40 36.57 -22.01
N GLU A 139 -22.74 37.69 -21.74
CA GLU A 139 -21.35 37.69 -21.26
C GLU A 139 -21.18 36.92 -19.94
N TRP A 140 -22.13 37.07 -19.01
CA TRP A 140 -22.14 36.29 -17.77
C TRP A 140 -22.38 34.80 -18.04
N LEU A 141 -23.31 34.46 -18.93
CA LEU A 141 -23.59 33.07 -19.30
C LEU A 141 -22.38 32.41 -19.98
N LEU A 142 -21.65 33.13 -20.84
CA LEU A 142 -20.40 32.65 -21.44
C LEU A 142 -19.34 32.37 -20.37
N HIS A 143 -19.20 33.26 -19.39
CA HIS A 143 -18.32 33.00 -18.25
C HIS A 143 -18.74 31.77 -17.45
N CYS A 144 -20.03 31.60 -17.16
CA CYS A 144 -20.54 30.40 -16.50
C CYS A 144 -20.25 29.13 -17.31
N GLN A 145 -20.41 29.17 -18.63
CA GLN A 145 -20.12 28.05 -19.51
C GLN A 145 -18.64 27.66 -19.45
N GLU A 146 -17.72 28.63 -19.57
CA GLU A 146 -16.28 28.39 -19.47
C GLU A 146 -15.90 27.84 -18.09
N PHE A 147 -16.43 28.45 -17.03
CA PHE A 147 -16.20 28.04 -15.65
C PHE A 147 -16.65 26.60 -15.39
N LEU A 148 -17.89 26.28 -15.76
CA LEU A 148 -18.45 24.94 -15.58
C LEU A 148 -17.71 23.91 -16.43
N SER A 149 -17.37 24.25 -17.69
CA SER A 149 -16.62 23.36 -18.58
C SER A 149 -15.22 23.05 -18.02
N PHE A 150 -14.54 24.06 -17.49
CA PHE A 150 -13.24 23.88 -16.85
C PHE A 150 -13.32 23.01 -15.58
N ASN A 151 -14.30 23.27 -14.71
CA ASN A 151 -14.51 22.48 -13.50
C ASN A 151 -14.87 21.03 -13.82
N LEU A 152 -15.72 20.80 -14.84
CA LEU A 152 -16.09 19.47 -15.30
C LEU A 152 -14.86 18.70 -15.78
N ARG A 153 -14.06 19.29 -16.68
CA ARG A 153 -12.82 18.69 -17.16
C ARG A 153 -11.86 18.35 -16.02
N THR A 154 -11.68 19.29 -15.08
CA THR A 154 -10.81 19.09 -13.92
C THR A 154 -11.33 17.92 -13.05
N ALA A 155 -12.64 17.81 -12.86
CA ALA A 155 -13.24 16.71 -12.10
C ALA A 155 -13.10 15.36 -12.82
N GLU A 156 -13.26 15.33 -14.14
CA GLU A 156 -13.06 14.14 -14.97
C GLU A 156 -11.60 13.65 -14.91
N GLU A 157 -10.62 14.55 -15.00
CA GLU A 157 -9.20 14.23 -14.86
C GLU A 157 -8.89 13.62 -13.49
N ARG A 158 -9.45 14.19 -12.41
CA ARG A 158 -9.31 13.64 -11.05
C ARG A 158 -9.94 12.25 -10.94
N LEU A 159 -11.11 12.04 -11.53
CA LEU A 159 -11.79 10.75 -11.51
C LEU A 159 -10.96 9.67 -12.23
N VAL A 160 -10.37 10.01 -13.39
CA VAL A 160 -9.47 9.11 -14.11
C VAL A 160 -8.22 8.79 -13.28
N ALA A 161 -7.61 9.79 -12.65
CA ALA A 161 -6.44 9.59 -11.78
C ALA A 161 -6.76 8.67 -10.59
N ALA A 162 -7.86 8.94 -9.87
CA ALA A 162 -8.33 8.11 -8.76
C ALA A 162 -8.67 6.67 -9.21
N GLY A 163 -9.22 6.51 -10.42
CA GLY A 163 -9.47 5.21 -11.03
C GLY A 163 -8.20 4.38 -11.21
N ARG A 164 -7.13 5.00 -11.73
CA ARG A 164 -5.81 4.36 -11.89
C ARG A 164 -5.18 4.00 -10.55
N GLU A 165 -5.26 4.88 -9.56
CA GLU A 165 -4.74 4.62 -8.21
C GLU A 165 -5.45 3.42 -7.57
N ARG A 166 -6.79 3.37 -7.67
CA ARG A 166 -7.58 2.24 -7.19
C ARG A 166 -7.14 0.92 -7.83
N GLU A 167 -6.95 0.89 -9.15
CA GLU A 167 -6.50 -0.32 -9.86
C GLU A 167 -5.11 -0.77 -9.38
N GLN A 168 -4.19 0.18 -9.19
CA GLN A 168 -2.86 -0.10 -8.65
C GLN A 168 -2.94 -0.69 -7.23
N LEU A 169 -3.76 -0.11 -6.36
CA LEU A 169 -3.96 -0.60 -4.98
C LEU A 169 -4.58 -2.00 -4.96
N LEU A 170 -5.57 -2.28 -5.82
CA LEU A 170 -6.16 -3.61 -5.94
C LEU A 170 -5.13 -4.66 -6.40
N ALA A 171 -4.26 -4.31 -7.35
CA ALA A 171 -3.19 -5.19 -7.79
C ALA A 171 -2.17 -5.48 -6.66
N GLN A 172 -1.83 -4.46 -5.87
CA GLN A 172 -0.96 -4.62 -4.70
C GLN A 172 -1.60 -5.48 -3.62
N GLN A 173 -2.89 -5.27 -3.34
CA GLN A 173 -3.65 -6.07 -2.38
C GLN A 173 -3.64 -7.55 -2.77
N LYS A 174 -3.97 -7.86 -4.04
CA LYS A 174 -3.96 -9.24 -4.54
C LYS A 174 -2.58 -9.90 -4.38
N LYS A 175 -1.51 -9.19 -4.74
CA LYS A 175 -0.13 -9.67 -4.57
C LYS A 175 0.19 -9.95 -3.10
N GLN A 176 -0.30 -9.11 -2.18
CA GLN A 176 -0.08 -9.29 -0.75
C GLN A 176 -0.88 -10.47 -0.18
N GLU A 177 -2.11 -10.67 -0.64
CA GLU A 177 -2.93 -11.84 -0.29
C GLU A 177 -2.28 -13.15 -0.75
N GLU A 178 -1.73 -13.19 -1.96
CA GLU A 178 -1.00 -14.36 -2.48
C GLU A 178 0.24 -14.67 -1.64
N LYS A 179 1.04 -13.64 -1.29
CA LYS A 179 2.19 -13.79 -0.38
C LYS A 179 1.76 -14.31 1.00
N MET A 180 0.67 -13.79 1.55
CA MET A 180 0.14 -14.23 2.84
C MET A 180 -0.28 -15.71 2.80
N LYS A 181 -0.93 -16.13 1.71
CA LYS A 181 -1.28 -17.55 1.48
C LYS A 181 -0.03 -18.43 1.42
N MET A 182 0.99 -18.04 0.64
CA MET A 182 2.25 -18.78 0.56
C MET A 182 2.94 -18.90 1.92
N LEU A 183 3.14 -17.79 2.63
CA LEU A 183 3.75 -17.80 3.96
C LEU A 183 2.95 -18.64 4.95
N THR A 184 1.62 -18.63 4.87
CA THR A 184 0.78 -19.47 5.72
C THR A 184 1.00 -20.96 5.43
N THR A 185 1.12 -21.35 4.16
CA THR A 185 1.43 -22.75 3.80
C THR A 185 2.83 -23.17 4.25
N GLU A 186 3.82 -22.29 4.09
CA GLU A 186 5.19 -22.55 4.53
C GLU A 186 5.27 -22.68 6.06
N LEU A 187 4.59 -21.80 6.80
CA LEU A 187 4.51 -21.89 8.26
C LEU A 187 3.87 -23.21 8.71
N LYS A 188 2.80 -23.67 8.04
CA LYS A 188 2.18 -24.98 8.32
C LYS A 188 3.17 -26.12 8.07
N GLN A 189 3.93 -26.06 6.97
CA GLN A 189 4.94 -27.07 6.64
C GLN A 189 6.09 -27.08 7.66
N ARG A 190 6.65 -25.92 8.00
CA ARG A 190 7.70 -25.78 9.02
C ARG A 190 7.24 -26.27 10.39
N LYS A 191 5.99 -25.97 10.80
CA LYS A 191 5.40 -26.52 12.03
C LYS A 191 5.33 -28.04 12.01
N LYS A 192 4.98 -28.66 10.87
CA LYS A 192 4.97 -30.13 10.72
C LYS A 192 6.38 -30.71 10.87
N VAL A 193 7.38 -30.12 10.22
CA VAL A 193 8.79 -30.53 10.34
C VAL A 193 9.27 -30.43 11.79
N ILE A 194 9.02 -29.32 12.47
CA ILE A 194 9.38 -29.13 13.88
C ILE A 194 8.71 -30.18 14.75
N ARG A 195 7.42 -30.45 14.57
CA ARG A 195 6.71 -31.49 15.33
C ARG A 195 7.31 -32.89 15.10
N THR A 196 7.67 -33.23 13.86
CA THR A 196 8.34 -34.50 13.54
C THR A 196 9.72 -34.57 14.20
N GLN A 197 10.52 -33.52 14.11
CA GLN A 197 11.84 -33.46 14.77
C GLN A 197 11.71 -33.58 16.29
N GLN A 198 10.77 -32.86 16.91
CA GLN A 198 10.48 -32.98 18.34
C GLN A 198 10.11 -34.42 18.69
N SER A 199 9.20 -35.06 17.97
CA SER A 199 8.82 -36.47 18.22
C SER A 199 9.99 -37.45 18.15
N LEU A 200 11.00 -37.19 17.31
CA LEU A 200 12.21 -38.03 17.22
C LEU A 200 13.20 -37.75 18.36
N LEU A 201 13.27 -36.52 18.84
CA LEU A 201 14.18 -36.09 19.90
C LEU A 201 13.59 -36.32 21.30
N THR A 202 12.27 -36.24 21.46
CA THR A 202 11.57 -36.35 22.74
C THR A 202 11.89 -37.66 23.46
N PRO A 203 11.88 -38.86 22.82
CA PRO A 203 12.33 -40.08 23.49
C PRO A 203 13.78 -40.00 23.97
N ARG A 204 14.70 -39.35 23.22
CA ARG A 204 16.11 -39.17 23.63
C ARG A 204 16.28 -38.21 24.80
N ILE A 205 15.45 -37.17 24.86
CA ILE A 205 15.46 -36.17 25.94
C ILE A 205 14.78 -36.72 27.19
N ILE A 206 13.66 -37.44 27.04
CA ILE A 206 12.93 -38.09 28.15
C ILE A 206 13.71 -39.30 28.66
N SER A 207 14.45 -40.02 27.81
CA SER A 207 15.45 -41.01 28.23
C SER A 207 16.73 -40.31 28.73
N SER A 208 16.58 -39.34 29.62
CA SER A 208 17.70 -38.65 30.25
C SER A 208 18.54 -39.66 31.03
N HIS A 209 19.84 -39.70 30.77
CA HIS A 209 20.80 -40.54 31.47
C HIS A 209 21.22 -39.84 32.77
N LYS A 210 20.61 -40.22 33.89
CA LYS A 210 20.91 -39.64 35.21
C LYS A 210 22.22 -40.18 35.78
N CYS A 211 23.03 -39.30 36.34
CA CYS A 211 24.15 -39.72 37.18
C CYS A 211 23.62 -40.31 38.49
N GLN A 212 24.24 -41.38 38.99
CA GLN A 212 23.85 -42.00 40.26
C GLN A 212 24.54 -41.38 41.48
N HIS A 213 25.55 -40.53 41.26
CA HIS A 213 26.35 -39.92 42.32
C HIS A 213 26.14 -38.40 42.44
N CYS A 214 25.32 -37.80 41.56
CA CYS A 214 24.86 -36.42 41.68
C CYS A 214 23.55 -36.18 40.92
N GLU A 215 22.96 -35.00 41.06
CA GLU A 215 21.66 -34.66 40.47
C GLU A 215 21.70 -34.36 38.95
N LYS A 216 22.88 -34.47 38.31
CA LYS A 216 23.05 -34.13 36.89
C LYS A 216 22.45 -35.19 35.97
N SER A 217 21.71 -34.74 34.96
CA SER A 217 21.09 -35.58 33.93
C SER A 217 21.64 -35.20 32.55
N PHE A 218 21.92 -36.21 31.72
CA PHE A 218 22.59 -36.03 30.43
C PHE A 218 21.72 -36.50 29.27
N LEU A 219 21.87 -35.83 28.13
CA LEU A 219 21.08 -36.08 26.91
C LEU A 219 21.41 -37.42 26.21
N ASN A 220 22.57 -38.03 26.50
CA ASN A 220 22.96 -39.34 25.98
C ASN A 220 23.96 -40.03 26.95
N SER A 221 24.17 -41.33 26.79
CA SER A 221 25.06 -42.14 27.63
C SER A 221 26.52 -41.70 27.55
N GLY A 222 27.01 -41.27 26.39
CA GLY A 222 28.40 -40.82 26.21
C GLY A 222 28.74 -39.57 27.02
N PHE A 223 27.80 -38.62 27.12
CA PHE A 223 27.95 -37.45 27.98
C PHE A 223 27.91 -37.82 29.46
N LEU A 224 27.06 -38.77 29.87
CA LEU A 224 27.08 -39.31 31.23
C LEU A 224 28.43 -39.98 31.53
N GLN A 225 28.93 -40.83 30.63
CA GLN A 225 30.20 -41.54 30.79
C GLN A 225 31.38 -40.56 30.94
N SER A 226 31.43 -39.54 30.08
CA SER A 226 32.43 -38.47 30.15
C SER A 226 32.34 -37.67 31.46
N HIS A 227 31.11 -37.47 31.98
CA HIS A 227 30.91 -36.84 33.27
C HIS A 227 31.41 -37.70 34.43
N MET A 228 31.09 -39.00 34.43
CA MET A 228 31.56 -39.95 35.44
C MET A 228 33.08 -39.97 35.47
N GLN A 229 33.74 -40.13 34.31
CA GLN A 229 35.20 -40.14 34.23
C GLN A 229 35.88 -38.88 34.79
N ARG A 230 35.25 -37.70 34.69
CA ARG A 230 35.87 -36.43 35.11
C ARG A 230 35.53 -35.99 36.52
N ARG A 231 34.39 -36.43 37.06
CA ARG A 231 33.84 -35.92 38.34
C ARG A 231 33.62 -37.01 39.38
N HIS A 232 33.56 -38.27 38.94
CA HIS A 232 33.41 -39.48 39.73
C HIS A 232 34.43 -40.54 39.23
N PRO A 233 35.75 -40.21 39.18
CA PRO A 233 36.76 -41.08 38.56
C PRO A 233 36.88 -42.42 39.27
N ASP A 234 36.82 -42.43 40.59
CA ASP A 234 36.94 -43.65 41.41
C ASP A 234 35.75 -44.58 41.15
N GLU A 235 34.53 -44.04 41.14
CA GLU A 235 33.31 -44.82 40.86
C GLU A 235 33.24 -45.28 39.40
N TYR A 236 33.76 -44.46 38.47
CA TYR A 236 33.85 -44.81 37.06
C TYR A 236 34.81 -45.98 36.81
N GLU A 237 35.98 -45.97 37.46
CA GLU A 237 36.94 -47.08 37.38
C GLU A 237 36.38 -48.37 38.00
N ILE A 238 35.64 -48.28 39.11
CA ILE A 238 34.97 -49.45 39.72
C ILE A 238 33.93 -50.04 38.75
N LEU A 239 33.05 -49.21 38.19
CA LEU A 239 32.04 -49.65 37.22
C LEU A 239 32.67 -50.28 35.97
N GLN A 240 33.77 -49.71 35.48
CA GLN A 240 34.49 -50.24 34.32
C GLN A 240 35.20 -51.56 34.65
N THR A 241 35.77 -51.67 35.85
CA THR A 241 36.42 -52.89 36.33
C THR A 241 35.41 -54.02 36.55
N ASP A 242 34.25 -53.73 37.12
CA ASP A 242 33.17 -54.71 37.31
C ASP A 242 32.59 -55.20 35.98
N SER A 243 32.42 -54.29 35.01
CA SER A 243 32.03 -54.64 33.64
C SER A 243 33.04 -55.59 33.02
N LEU A 244 34.34 -55.24 33.04
CA LEU A 244 35.41 -56.08 32.50
C LEU A 244 35.51 -57.42 33.24
N LYS A 245 35.31 -57.42 34.56
CA LYS A 245 35.32 -58.64 35.37
C LYS A 245 34.16 -59.57 35.02
N SER A 246 32.98 -59.03 34.73
CA SER A 246 31.84 -59.82 34.26
C SER A 246 32.12 -60.43 32.89
N GLU A 247 32.74 -59.66 31.98
CA GLU A 247 33.11 -60.12 30.64
C GLU A 247 34.19 -61.19 30.70
N VAL A 248 35.21 -61.00 31.53
CA VAL A 248 36.23 -62.01 31.84
C VAL A 248 35.61 -63.27 32.44
N SER A 249 34.61 -63.14 33.30
CA SER A 249 33.93 -64.30 33.90
C SER A 249 33.13 -65.08 32.85
N SER A 250 32.40 -64.39 31.97
CA SER A 250 31.69 -65.02 30.85
C SER A 250 32.65 -65.71 29.88
N LEU A 251 33.75 -65.05 29.52
CA LEU A 251 34.78 -65.63 28.65
C LEU A 251 35.44 -66.84 29.30
N LYS A 252 35.72 -66.80 30.61
CA LYS A 252 36.21 -67.96 31.35
C LYS A 252 35.24 -69.13 31.32
N GLU A 253 33.95 -68.87 31.49
CA GLU A 253 32.92 -69.90 31.44
C GLU A 253 32.80 -70.52 30.04
N GLN A 254 32.88 -69.71 28.99
CA GLN A 254 32.97 -70.18 27.60
C GLN A 254 34.23 -71.03 27.35
N ILE A 255 35.38 -70.63 27.91
CA ILE A 255 36.63 -71.40 27.82
C ILE A 255 36.48 -72.76 28.52
N VAL A 256 35.89 -72.81 29.71
CA VAL A 256 35.66 -74.07 30.44
C VAL A 256 34.72 -74.99 29.68
N GLN A 257 33.63 -74.44 29.11
CA GLN A 257 32.72 -75.21 28.27
C GLN A 257 33.42 -75.77 27.03
N LEU A 258 34.25 -74.97 26.36
CA LEU A 258 35.05 -75.40 25.21
C LEU A 258 36.08 -76.48 25.60
N GLN A 259 36.74 -76.33 26.75
CA GLN A 259 37.69 -77.32 27.26
C GLN A 259 37.02 -78.66 27.57
N HIS A 260 35.85 -78.64 28.23
CA HIS A 260 35.08 -79.85 28.50
C HIS A 260 34.59 -80.51 27.19
N ALA A 261 34.13 -79.72 26.22
CA ALA A 261 33.76 -80.21 24.89
C ALA A 261 34.96 -80.85 24.15
N LEU A 262 36.16 -80.28 24.29
CA LEU A 262 37.38 -80.85 23.71
C LEU A 262 37.81 -82.15 24.41
N GLN A 263 37.73 -82.23 25.74
CA GLN A 263 38.06 -83.42 26.52
C GLN A 263 37.11 -84.59 26.25
N THR A 264 35.80 -84.31 26.20
CA THR A 264 34.79 -85.32 25.84
C THR A 264 35.01 -85.84 24.42
N LYS A 265 35.36 -84.96 23.46
CA LYS A 265 35.73 -85.39 22.10
C LYS A 265 37.03 -86.21 22.05
N THR A 266 38.07 -85.82 22.79
CA THR A 266 39.34 -86.58 22.83
C THR A 266 39.16 -87.94 23.50
N ALA A 267 38.36 -88.04 24.56
CA ALA A 267 38.00 -89.30 25.21
C ALA A 267 37.15 -90.23 24.31
N GLN A 268 36.32 -89.67 23.41
CA GLN A 268 35.63 -90.46 22.38
C GLN A 268 36.60 -91.02 21.33
N VAL A 269 37.69 -90.30 21.02
CA VAL A 269 38.71 -90.74 20.05
C VAL A 269 39.69 -91.76 20.66
N GLN A 270 39.87 -91.78 21.98
CA GLN A 270 40.80 -92.70 22.68
C GLN A 270 40.19 -94.02 23.18
N ARG A 271 38.90 -94.32 22.90
CA ARG A 271 38.38 -95.68 23.10
C ARG A 271 38.96 -96.61 22.03
N PRO A 272 39.72 -97.66 22.39
CA PRO A 272 40.27 -98.59 21.43
C PRO A 272 39.14 -99.42 20.78
N HIS A 273 39.09 -99.40 19.45
CA HIS A 273 38.41 -100.41 18.64
C HIS A 273 39.22 -101.72 18.72
N HIS A 274 38.84 -102.62 19.63
CA HIS A 274 39.02 -104.06 19.52
C HIS A 274 37.90 -104.68 20.37
N SER A 275 37.00 -105.50 19.85
CA SER A 275 37.25 -106.67 18.99
C SER A 275 36.00 -107.11 18.21
N HIS A 276 36.26 -107.65 17.01
CA HIS A 276 35.57 -108.68 16.19
C HIS A 276 35.97 -108.32 14.74
N GLU A 277 36.89 -108.99 14.08
CA GLU A 277 37.22 -110.42 13.97
C GLU A 277 38.73 -110.64 13.76
#